data_AF-A0A7G5XBY3-F1
#
_entry.id   AF-A0A7G5XBY3-F1
#
_cell.length_a   1.000
_cell.length_b   1.000
_cell.length_c   1.000
_cell.angle_alpha   90.00
_cell.angle_beta   90.00
_cell.angle_gamma   90.00
#
_symmetry.space_group_name_H-M   'P 1'
#
loop_
_entity.id
_entity.type
_entity.pdbx_description
1 polymer ?
#
loop_
_entity_poly.entity_id
_entity_poly.type
_entity_poly.pdbx_seq_one_letter_code
_entity_poly.pdbx_strand_id
1 'polypeptide(L)'
;MQPFLELHNISKKYFYLTSRLNLFGLAFIKAKDETTLTDAELVQLYRANADLNVLSNLYQRYMDLIYGICLKYLKDPEAAKDAVINIYEELIAKLKQHEVSNFKSWLYTLSRNHCLMQLRKEKGHHTVEIPETFMQSGELMHPDAVEQKEEQLNSMEKCLEQLPAEQKTCVTLFYLQGKSYDEITVQTGIEWNKVRSYIQNGRRNLKLCMEKKAADSI
;
A
#
# COMPACT_ATOMS: atom_id res chain seq x y z
N MET A 1 23.25 17.41 -23.90
CA MET A 1 22.59 17.06 -22.62
C MET A 1 21.26 17.82 -22.49
N GLN A 2 20.36 17.66 -23.46
CA GLN A 2 19.01 18.26 -23.53
C GLN A 2 17.91 17.34 -24.12
N PRO A 3 18.15 16.18 -24.77
CA PRO A 3 17.04 15.38 -25.33
C PRO A 3 16.14 14.65 -24.32
N PHE A 4 16.59 14.45 -23.07
CA PHE A 4 15.86 13.64 -22.08
C PHE A 4 14.68 14.39 -21.42
N LEU A 5 14.72 15.72 -21.42
CA LEU A 5 13.67 16.55 -20.83
C LEU A 5 12.47 16.75 -21.77
N GLU A 6 12.60 16.49 -23.07
CA GLU A 6 11.47 16.58 -24.01
C GLU A 6 10.55 15.35 -23.95
N LEU A 7 11.09 14.14 -23.75
CA LEU A 7 10.28 12.93 -23.63
C LEU A 7 9.38 12.92 -22.38
N HIS A 8 9.84 13.51 -21.27
CA HIS A 8 9.07 13.63 -20.04
C HIS A 8 7.88 14.60 -20.17
N ASN A 9 7.99 15.61 -21.04
CA ASN A 9 6.91 16.54 -21.36
C ASN A 9 5.94 15.99 -22.41
N ILE A 10 6.43 15.16 -23.34
CA ILE A 10 5.61 14.50 -24.35
C ILE A 10 4.69 13.44 -23.69
N SER A 11 5.19 12.65 -22.73
CA SER A 11 4.38 11.68 -21.97
C SER A 11 3.26 12.35 -21.16
N LYS A 12 3.54 13.48 -20.50
CA LYS A 12 2.50 14.29 -19.83
C LYS A 12 1.49 14.83 -20.83
N LYS A 13 1.93 15.37 -21.97
CA LYS A 13 1.07 15.97 -22.99
C LYS A 13 0.11 14.95 -23.63
N TYR A 14 0.55 13.71 -23.85
CA TYR A 14 -0.34 12.66 -24.36
C TYR A 14 -1.35 12.16 -23.32
N PHE A 15 -0.99 12.08 -22.04
CA PHE A 15 -1.97 11.84 -20.96
C PHE A 15 -2.98 12.99 -20.85
N TYR A 16 -2.54 14.25 -20.94
CA TYR A 16 -3.47 15.39 -20.95
C TYR A 16 -4.34 15.48 -22.21
N LEU A 17 -3.99 14.80 -23.32
CA LEU A 17 -4.76 14.82 -24.57
C LEU A 17 -5.70 13.61 -24.71
N THR A 18 -5.36 12.45 -24.16
CA THR A 18 -6.25 11.27 -24.18
C THR A 18 -7.15 11.19 -22.94
N SER A 19 -6.75 11.78 -21.81
CA SER A 19 -7.53 11.75 -20.56
C SER A 19 -8.52 12.92 -20.42
N ARG A 20 -8.39 14.02 -21.17
CA ARG A 20 -9.31 15.19 -21.06
C ARG A 20 -10.64 15.06 -21.78
N LEU A 21 -10.83 14.05 -22.62
CA LEU A 21 -12.12 13.79 -23.27
C LEU A 21 -13.02 12.83 -22.50
N ASN A 22 -12.62 12.36 -21.30
CA ASN A 22 -13.47 11.45 -20.51
C ASN A 22 -13.25 11.47 -18.99
N LEU A 23 -12.69 12.53 -18.39
CA LEU A 23 -12.48 12.57 -16.93
C LEU A 23 -13.58 13.27 -16.11
N PHE A 24 -14.60 13.88 -16.74
CA PHE A 24 -15.61 14.67 -16.01
C PHE A 24 -17.03 14.57 -16.61
N GLY A 25 -17.41 13.38 -17.09
CA GLY A 25 -18.79 13.08 -17.49
C GLY A 25 -19.24 11.77 -16.84
N LEU A 26 -20.35 11.80 -16.11
CA LEU A 26 -21.02 10.67 -15.45
C LEU A 26 -21.59 9.65 -16.46
N ALA A 27 -20.75 9.10 -17.32
CA ALA A 27 -21.05 8.02 -18.24
C ALA A 27 -19.76 7.25 -18.55
N PHE A 28 -19.21 6.56 -17.54
CA PHE A 28 -18.20 5.54 -17.76
C PHE A 28 -18.83 4.44 -18.61
N ILE A 29 -18.64 4.51 -19.92
CA ILE A 29 -18.77 3.34 -20.78
C ILE A 29 -17.79 2.34 -20.19
N LYS A 30 -18.35 1.33 -19.52
CA LYS A 30 -17.72 0.06 -19.23
C LYS A 30 -17.20 -0.44 -20.56
N ALA A 31 -15.98 -0.06 -20.92
CA ALA A 31 -15.24 -0.73 -21.98
C ALA A 31 -15.25 -2.18 -21.53
N LYS A 32 -16.03 -2.96 -22.26
CA LYS A 32 -16.29 -4.36 -22.01
C LYS A 32 -14.95 -5.00 -21.65
N ASP A 33 -14.90 -5.61 -20.48
CA ASP A 33 -13.75 -6.34 -19.94
C ASP A 33 -13.52 -7.53 -20.91
N GLU A 34 -12.94 -7.28 -22.08
CA GLU A 34 -12.69 -8.27 -23.13
C GLU A 34 -11.40 -9.04 -22.85
N THR A 35 -10.62 -8.63 -21.84
CA THR A 35 -9.48 -9.39 -21.34
C THR A 35 -9.96 -10.43 -20.32
N THR A 36 -10.07 -11.69 -20.77
CA THR A 36 -10.30 -12.87 -19.91
C THR A 36 -9.15 -13.17 -18.95
N LEU A 37 -8.07 -12.39 -19.01
CA LEU A 37 -6.87 -12.59 -18.20
C LEU A 37 -7.10 -12.18 -16.76
N THR A 38 -6.62 -13.02 -15.85
CA THR A 38 -6.53 -12.76 -14.42
C THR A 38 -5.51 -11.64 -14.14
N ASP A 39 -5.61 -11.03 -12.97
CA ASP A 39 -4.66 -9.97 -12.58
C ASP A 39 -3.22 -10.46 -12.53
N ALA A 40 -3.00 -11.71 -12.11
CA ALA A 40 -1.68 -12.32 -12.08
C ALA A 40 -1.10 -12.42 -13.51
N GLU A 41 -1.90 -12.84 -14.48
CA GLU A 41 -1.48 -12.91 -15.89
C GLU A 41 -1.18 -11.53 -16.45
N LEU A 42 -2.02 -10.52 -16.16
CA LEU A 42 -1.77 -9.13 -16.59
C LEU A 42 -0.49 -8.55 -15.97
N VAL A 43 -0.21 -8.83 -14.70
CA VAL A 43 1.04 -8.44 -14.04
C VAL A 43 2.25 -9.09 -14.72
N GLN A 44 2.19 -10.40 -15.00
CA GLN A 44 3.29 -11.11 -15.67
C GLN A 44 3.51 -10.60 -17.09
N LEU A 45 2.42 -10.40 -17.84
CA LEU A 45 2.47 -9.87 -19.19
C LEU A 45 3.12 -8.47 -19.20
N TYR A 46 2.68 -7.57 -18.32
CA TYR A 46 3.27 -6.25 -18.17
C TYR A 46 4.76 -6.30 -17.83
N ARG A 47 5.17 -7.19 -16.92
CA ARG A 47 6.58 -7.35 -16.55
C ARG A 47 7.43 -7.82 -17.73
N ALA A 48 6.89 -8.66 -18.59
CA ALA A 48 7.61 -9.20 -19.74
C ALA A 48 7.78 -8.18 -20.88
N ASN A 49 6.75 -7.39 -21.18
CA ASN A 49 6.73 -6.54 -22.38
C ASN A 49 6.71 -5.03 -22.11
N ALA A 50 6.52 -4.61 -20.85
CA ALA A 50 6.36 -3.21 -20.45
C ALA A 50 5.24 -2.45 -21.19
N ASP A 51 4.24 -3.14 -21.71
CA ASP A 51 3.13 -2.55 -22.47
C ASP A 51 2.17 -1.79 -21.53
N LEU A 52 2.10 -0.47 -21.70
CA LEU A 52 1.25 0.39 -20.90
C LEU A 52 -0.25 0.13 -21.11
N ASN A 53 -0.67 -0.49 -22.23
CA ASN A 53 -2.07 -0.87 -22.42
C ASN A 53 -2.48 -2.00 -21.47
N VAL A 54 -1.59 -2.99 -21.28
CA VAL A 54 -1.79 -4.07 -20.30
C VAL A 54 -1.90 -3.51 -18.88
N LEU A 55 -0.99 -2.58 -18.54
CA LEU A 55 -1.02 -1.92 -17.24
C LEU A 55 -2.30 -1.09 -17.03
N SER A 56 -2.72 -0.36 -18.06
CA SER A 56 -3.92 0.48 -18.00
C SER A 56 -5.18 -0.35 -17.82
N ASN A 57 -5.29 -1.50 -18.50
CA ASN A 57 -6.41 -2.43 -18.33
C ASN A 57 -6.47 -2.98 -16.89
N LEU A 58 -5.32 -3.41 -16.36
CA LEU A 58 -5.22 -3.87 -14.98
C LEU A 58 -5.58 -2.76 -13.98
N TYR A 59 -5.08 -1.54 -14.21
CA TYR A 59 -5.32 -0.38 -13.34
C TYR A 59 -6.80 0.03 -13.31
N GLN A 60 -7.45 0.04 -14.47
CA GLN A 60 -8.85 0.45 -14.63
C GLN A 60 -9.79 -0.39 -13.77
N ARG A 61 -9.51 -1.69 -13.58
CA ARG A 61 -10.26 -2.59 -12.68
C ARG A 61 -10.31 -2.13 -11.23
N TYR A 62 -9.35 -1.28 -10.83
CA TYR A 62 -9.15 -0.86 -9.45
C TYR A 62 -9.26 0.65 -9.24
N MET A 63 -9.58 1.44 -10.27
CA MET A 63 -9.66 2.90 -10.16
C MET A 63 -10.61 3.36 -9.04
N ASP A 64 -11.80 2.76 -8.92
CA ASP A 64 -12.76 3.10 -7.87
C ASP A 64 -12.22 2.78 -6.46
N LEU A 65 -11.52 1.65 -6.32
CA LEU A 65 -10.88 1.27 -5.07
C LEU A 65 -9.79 2.29 -4.68
N ILE A 66 -8.92 2.64 -5.63
CA ILE A 66 -7.82 3.58 -5.38
C ILE A 66 -8.38 4.96 -5.03
N TYR A 67 -9.37 5.44 -5.79
CA TYR A 67 -10.02 6.72 -5.51
C TYR A 67 -10.67 6.72 -4.13
N GLY A 68 -11.40 5.67 -3.75
CA GLY A 68 -11.98 5.53 -2.42
C GLY A 68 -10.94 5.54 -1.29
N ILE A 69 -9.79 4.89 -1.49
CA ILE A 69 -8.66 4.93 -0.56
C ILE A 69 -8.11 6.37 -0.46
N CYS A 70 -7.85 7.01 -1.59
CA CYS A 70 -7.28 8.36 -1.62
C CYS A 70 -8.21 9.38 -0.95
N LEU A 71 -9.51 9.32 -1.26
CA LEU A 71 -10.52 10.19 -0.66
C LEU A 71 -10.63 9.97 0.85
N LYS A 72 -10.59 8.71 1.32
CA LYS A 72 -10.60 8.39 2.76
C LYS A 72 -9.44 9.05 3.51
N TYR A 73 -8.23 9.03 2.95
CA TYR A 73 -7.04 9.54 3.61
C TYR A 73 -6.86 11.05 3.44
N LEU A 74 -6.99 11.56 2.22
CA LEU A 74 -6.72 12.96 1.90
C LEU A 74 -7.88 13.89 2.27
N LYS A 75 -9.12 13.36 2.33
CA LYS A 75 -10.35 14.12 2.61
C LYS A 75 -10.59 15.32 1.68
N ASP A 76 -9.93 15.32 0.53
CA ASP A 76 -10.05 16.33 -0.52
C ASP A 76 -10.24 15.61 -1.87
N PRO A 77 -11.36 15.87 -2.58
CA PRO A 77 -11.65 15.21 -3.86
C PRO A 77 -10.65 15.51 -4.98
N GLU A 78 -10.09 16.72 -5.06
CA GLU A 78 -9.12 17.08 -6.09
C GLU A 78 -7.76 16.45 -5.79
N ALA A 79 -7.32 16.53 -4.54
CA ALA A 79 -6.09 15.84 -4.11
C ALA A 79 -6.20 14.32 -4.30
N ALA A 80 -7.39 13.74 -4.08
CA ALA A 80 -7.62 12.31 -4.33
C ALA A 80 -7.53 11.94 -5.82
N LYS A 81 -8.04 12.79 -6.73
CA LYS A 81 -7.89 12.59 -8.18
C LYS A 81 -6.43 12.65 -8.61
N ASP A 82 -5.69 13.64 -8.10
CA ASP A 82 -4.27 13.78 -8.39
C ASP A 82 -3.47 12.57 -7.86
N ALA A 83 -3.79 12.09 -6.66
CA ALA A 83 -3.17 10.89 -6.08
C ALA A 83 -3.42 9.64 -6.93
N VAL A 84 -4.64 9.44 -7.46
CA VAL A 84 -4.94 8.33 -8.39
C VAL A 84 -4.03 8.39 -9.62
N ILE A 85 -3.74 9.58 -10.16
CA ILE A 85 -2.84 9.70 -11.31
C ILE A 85 -1.41 9.37 -10.90
N ASN A 86 -0.93 9.92 -9.79
CA ASN A 86 0.43 9.69 -9.32
C ASN A 86 0.70 8.22 -8.94
N ILE A 87 -0.30 7.51 -8.40
CA ILE A 87 -0.19 6.08 -8.08
C ILE A 87 0.00 5.24 -9.35
N TYR A 88 -0.66 5.61 -10.45
CA TYR A 88 -0.43 4.97 -11.75
C TYR A 88 1.02 5.18 -12.22
N GLU A 89 1.58 6.38 -12.06
CA GLU A 89 2.98 6.65 -12.40
C GLU A 89 3.95 5.80 -11.56
N GLU A 90 3.71 5.68 -10.25
CA GLU A 90 4.50 4.80 -9.37
C GLU A 90 4.41 3.32 -9.79
N LEU A 91 3.25 2.91 -10.29
CA LEU A 91 2.96 1.54 -10.70
C LEU A 91 3.87 1.07 -11.83
N ILE A 92 4.13 1.95 -12.81
CA ILE A 92 4.97 1.69 -13.98
C ILE A 92 6.36 1.22 -13.57
N ALA A 93 6.96 1.87 -12.57
CA ALA A 93 8.28 1.52 -12.08
C ALA A 93 8.23 0.31 -11.14
N LYS A 94 7.28 0.28 -10.20
CA LYS A 94 7.27 -0.68 -9.10
C LYS A 94 6.88 -2.10 -9.54
N LEU A 95 5.96 -2.27 -10.48
CA LEU A 95 5.57 -3.61 -10.93
C LEU A 95 6.70 -4.35 -11.66
N LYS A 96 7.65 -3.62 -12.28
CA LYS A 96 8.85 -4.22 -12.88
C LYS A 96 9.83 -4.74 -11.82
N GLN A 97 9.87 -4.10 -10.66
CA GLN A 97 10.85 -4.37 -9.61
C GLN A 97 10.37 -5.42 -8.59
N HIS A 98 9.06 -5.50 -8.36
CA HIS A 98 8.50 -6.33 -7.30
C HIS A 98 7.65 -7.48 -7.86
N GLU A 99 7.92 -8.70 -7.40
CA GLU A 99 6.98 -9.80 -7.60
C GLU A 99 5.72 -9.56 -6.78
N VAL A 100 4.57 -9.52 -7.46
CA VAL A 100 3.28 -9.22 -6.85
C VAL A 100 2.38 -10.44 -7.04
N SER A 101 2.19 -11.20 -5.96
CA SER A 101 1.33 -12.40 -5.96
C SER A 101 -0.15 -12.06 -5.81
N ASN A 102 -0.48 -11.00 -5.06
CA ASN A 102 -1.84 -10.47 -4.93
C ASN A 102 -1.85 -8.98 -5.29
N PHE A 103 -2.24 -8.68 -6.53
CA PHE A 103 -2.21 -7.32 -7.07
C PHE A 103 -3.10 -6.37 -6.28
N LYS A 104 -4.33 -6.77 -5.95
CA LYS A 104 -5.29 -5.95 -5.19
C LYS A 104 -4.74 -5.51 -3.83
N SER A 105 -4.20 -6.45 -3.05
CA SER A 105 -3.64 -6.16 -1.71
C SER A 105 -2.41 -5.27 -1.79
N TRP A 106 -1.55 -5.54 -2.76
CA TRP A 106 -0.34 -4.74 -2.98
C TRP A 106 -0.68 -3.31 -3.44
N LEU A 107 -1.63 -3.17 -4.36
CA LEU A 107 -2.11 -1.87 -4.86
C LEU A 107 -2.82 -1.06 -3.76
N TYR A 108 -3.61 -1.72 -2.90
CA TYR A 108 -4.17 -1.07 -1.71
C TYR A 108 -3.06 -0.47 -0.84
N THR A 109 -2.03 -1.28 -0.56
CA THR A 109 -0.88 -0.85 0.27
C THR A 109 -0.12 0.30 -0.38
N LEU A 110 0.13 0.21 -1.69
CA LEU A 110 0.76 1.27 -2.48
C LEU A 110 -0.03 2.58 -2.38
N SER A 111 -1.35 2.52 -2.63
CA SER A 111 -2.24 3.68 -2.64
C SER A 111 -2.32 4.35 -1.27
N ARG A 112 -2.50 3.55 -0.21
CA ARG A 112 -2.47 4.03 1.17
C ARG A 112 -1.14 4.72 1.49
N ASN A 113 -0.02 4.10 1.14
CA ASN A 113 1.30 4.65 1.43
C ASN A 113 1.56 5.95 0.65
N HIS A 114 1.07 6.06 -0.58
CA HIS A 114 1.11 7.28 -1.37
C HIS A 114 0.39 8.44 -0.66
N CYS A 115 -0.85 8.21 -0.23
CA CYS A 115 -1.64 9.22 0.47
C CYS A 115 -0.99 9.66 1.78
N LEU A 116 -0.50 8.70 2.57
CA LEU A 116 0.20 9.00 3.81
C LEU A 116 1.49 9.79 3.56
N MET A 117 2.23 9.47 2.49
CA MET A 117 3.42 10.24 2.11
C MET A 117 3.06 11.67 1.70
N GLN A 118 1.96 11.88 0.99
CA GLN A 118 1.48 13.21 0.61
C GLN A 118 1.14 14.05 1.84
N LEU A 119 0.32 13.52 2.75
CA LEU A 119 -0.05 14.20 4.00
C LEU A 119 1.17 14.57 4.86
N ARG A 120 2.22 13.74 4.83
CA ARG A 120 3.50 14.03 5.52
C ARG A 120 4.26 15.20 4.91
N LYS A 121 4.23 15.33 3.58
CA LYS A 121 4.88 16.45 2.88
C LYS A 121 4.16 17.76 3.16
N GLU A 122 2.83 17.74 3.17
CA GLU A 122 1.99 18.90 3.45
C GLU A 122 2.17 19.43 4.90
N LYS A 123 2.46 18.54 5.85
CA LYS A 123 2.70 18.91 7.26
C LYS A 123 4.13 19.39 7.59
N GLY A 124 5.03 19.50 6.61
CA GLY A 124 6.34 20.15 6.83
C GLY A 124 7.40 19.32 7.56
N HIS A 125 7.51 18.02 7.24
CA HIS A 125 8.53 17.02 7.65
C HIS A 125 8.13 16.01 8.76
N HIS A 126 8.25 14.73 8.35
CA HIS A 126 8.60 13.52 9.12
C HIS A 126 7.61 13.07 10.20
N THR A 127 6.55 12.39 9.77
CA THR A 127 5.65 11.65 10.68
C THR A 127 5.22 10.35 10.01
N VAL A 128 5.79 9.19 10.37
CA VAL A 128 5.21 7.90 9.94
C VAL A 128 4.09 7.56 10.89
N GLU A 129 2.96 8.23 10.73
CA GLU A 129 1.69 7.68 11.21
C GLU A 129 1.28 6.54 10.25
N ILE A 130 1.25 5.32 10.76
CA ILE A 130 0.43 4.22 10.25
C ILE A 130 -0.46 3.80 11.41
N PRO A 131 -1.67 4.34 11.55
CA PRO A 131 -2.67 3.72 12.40
C PRO A 131 -3.49 2.70 11.59
N GLU A 132 -3.56 1.53 12.20
CA GLU A 132 -4.52 0.42 12.10
C GLU A 132 -5.56 0.44 10.98
N THR A 133 -5.44 -0.54 10.09
CA THR A 133 -6.55 -1.44 9.75
C THR A 133 -5.97 -2.62 8.98
N PHE A 134 -5.74 -3.73 9.68
CA PHE A 134 -5.87 -5.04 9.06
C PHE A 134 -7.36 -5.20 8.74
N MET A 135 -7.78 -4.77 7.54
CA MET A 135 -8.98 -5.34 6.95
C MET A 135 -8.52 -6.50 6.07
N GLN A 136 -8.49 -7.66 6.72
CA GLN A 136 -8.78 -8.90 6.03
C GLN A 136 -10.08 -8.71 5.24
N SER A 137 -10.07 -9.21 4.02
CA SER A 137 -11.20 -9.37 3.12
C SER A 137 -12.50 -9.70 3.85
N GLY A 138 -13.60 -9.13 3.37
CA GLY A 138 -14.88 -9.09 4.06
C GLY A 138 -15.36 -10.40 4.67
N GLU A 139 -15.90 -10.28 5.88
CA GLU A 139 -16.79 -11.26 6.47
C GLU A 139 -17.80 -10.53 7.36
N LEU A 140 -19.06 -10.87 7.15
CA LEU A 140 -20.21 -10.39 7.91
C LEU A 140 -20.00 -10.70 9.40
N MET A 141 -20.36 -9.75 10.28
CA MET A 141 -20.23 -9.94 11.72
C MET A 141 -21.15 -11.07 12.21
N HIS A 142 -20.58 -12.25 12.44
CA HIS A 142 -21.16 -13.34 13.22
C HIS A 142 -20.59 -13.29 14.67
N PRO A 143 -21.36 -13.68 15.71
CA PRO A 143 -20.86 -13.73 17.10
C PRO A 143 -19.60 -14.59 17.26
N ASP A 144 -19.49 -15.70 16.51
CA ASP A 144 -18.30 -16.57 16.49
C ASP A 144 -17.04 -15.83 15.96
N ALA A 145 -17.23 -14.79 15.15
CA ALA A 145 -16.13 -13.95 14.63
C ALA A 145 -15.63 -12.92 15.66
N VAL A 146 -16.30 -12.74 16.80
CA VAL A 146 -15.84 -11.88 17.90
C VAL A 146 -14.90 -12.66 18.82
N GLU A 147 -15.26 -13.89 19.17
CA GLU A 147 -14.43 -14.76 20.01
C GLU A 147 -13.12 -15.12 19.31
N GLN A 148 -13.16 -15.45 18.02
CA GLN A 148 -11.95 -15.67 17.21
C GLN A 148 -11.05 -14.43 17.12
N LYS A 149 -11.62 -13.22 17.17
CA LYS A 149 -10.84 -11.97 17.17
C LYS A 149 -10.14 -11.75 18.51
N GLU A 150 -10.81 -12.01 19.62
CA GLU A 150 -10.20 -11.89 20.95
C GLU A 150 -9.04 -12.89 21.11
N GLU A 151 -9.20 -14.12 20.64
CA GLU A 151 -8.12 -15.12 20.65
C GLU A 151 -6.92 -14.73 19.78
N GLN A 152 -7.18 -14.15 18.60
CA GLN A 152 -6.12 -13.64 17.73
C GLN A 152 -5.37 -12.46 18.37
N LEU A 153 -6.09 -11.54 19.03
CA LEU A 153 -5.48 -10.41 19.74
C LEU A 153 -4.63 -10.89 20.92
N ASN A 154 -5.16 -11.78 21.75
CA ASN A 154 -4.42 -12.40 22.87
C ASN A 154 -3.16 -13.13 22.39
N SER A 155 -3.24 -13.80 21.23
CA SER A 155 -2.10 -14.47 20.63
C SER A 155 -1.04 -13.49 20.13
N MET A 156 -1.48 -12.38 19.53
CA MET A 156 -0.62 -11.29 19.06
C MET A 156 0.15 -10.63 20.22
N GLU A 157 -0.53 -10.30 21.32
CA GLU A 157 0.10 -9.73 22.51
C GLU A 157 1.19 -10.65 23.07
N LYS A 158 0.88 -11.94 23.24
CA LYS A 158 1.86 -12.93 23.69
C LYS A 158 3.05 -13.08 22.74
N CYS A 159 2.84 -12.94 21.43
CA CYS A 159 3.93 -12.98 20.45
C CYS A 159 4.78 -11.70 20.48
N LEU A 160 4.17 -10.55 20.76
CA LEU A 160 4.88 -9.28 20.94
C LEU A 160 5.81 -9.33 22.16
N GLU A 161 5.37 -9.96 23.25
CA GLU A 161 6.17 -10.17 24.46
C GLU A 161 7.38 -11.10 24.24
N GLN A 162 7.38 -11.94 23.20
CA GLN A 162 8.48 -12.84 22.88
C GLN A 162 9.56 -12.21 22.00
N LEU A 163 9.33 -10.99 21.50
CA LEU A 163 10.34 -10.30 20.70
C LEU A 163 11.53 -9.89 21.57
N PRO A 164 12.76 -9.88 21.00
CA PRO A 164 13.90 -9.19 21.60
C PRO A 164 13.53 -7.74 21.96
N ALA A 165 14.07 -7.23 23.08
CA ALA A 165 13.65 -5.96 23.67
C ALA A 165 13.65 -4.80 22.67
N GLU A 166 14.71 -4.65 21.87
CA GLU A 166 14.82 -3.58 20.88
C GLU A 166 13.83 -3.75 19.72
N GLN A 167 13.56 -5.00 19.30
CA GLN A 167 12.54 -5.28 18.30
C GLN A 167 11.15 -4.95 18.85
N LYS A 168 10.83 -5.39 20.07
CA LYS A 168 9.58 -5.07 20.77
C LYS A 168 9.40 -3.57 20.86
N THR A 169 10.39 -2.85 21.39
CA THR A 169 10.35 -1.38 21.52
C THR A 169 10.13 -0.71 20.18
N CYS A 170 10.93 -1.02 19.16
CA CYS A 170 10.80 -0.36 17.86
C CYS A 170 9.47 -0.73 17.16
N VAL A 171 9.01 -1.98 17.25
CA VAL A 171 7.72 -2.43 16.70
C VAL A 171 6.56 -1.75 17.40
N THR A 172 6.56 -1.66 18.74
CA THR A 172 5.54 -0.97 19.52
C THR A 172 5.49 0.52 19.18
N LEU A 173 6.65 1.19 19.18
CA LEU A 173 6.70 2.62 18.85
C LEU A 173 6.21 2.87 17.41
N PHE A 174 6.60 2.01 16.47
CA PHE A 174 6.24 2.18 15.06
C PHE A 174 4.78 1.84 14.78
N TYR A 175 4.32 0.64 15.17
CA TYR A 175 3.00 0.13 14.79
C TYR A 175 1.89 0.51 15.75
N LEU A 176 2.16 0.63 17.07
CA LEU A 176 1.14 0.94 18.07
C LEU A 176 1.10 2.42 18.42
N GLN A 177 2.23 3.11 18.36
CA GLN A 177 2.33 4.54 18.72
C GLN A 177 2.55 5.46 17.51
N GLY A 178 2.63 4.91 16.29
CA GLY A 178 2.71 5.68 15.05
C GLY A 178 3.96 6.57 14.93
N LYS A 179 5.09 6.14 15.49
CA LYS A 179 6.36 6.88 15.42
C LYS A 179 7.13 6.58 14.14
N SER A 180 7.77 7.60 13.57
CA SER A 180 8.74 7.46 12.47
C SER A 180 10.05 6.83 12.90
N TYR A 181 10.81 6.32 11.91
CA TYR A 181 12.19 5.87 12.15
C TYR A 181 13.03 6.95 12.82
N ASP A 182 12.88 8.21 12.41
CA ASP A 182 13.61 9.34 12.97
C ASP A 182 13.16 9.67 14.40
N GLU A 183 11.85 9.71 14.68
CA GLU A 183 11.34 9.90 16.05
C GLU A 183 11.76 8.77 16.98
N ILE A 184 11.75 7.51 16.50
CA ILE A 184 12.22 6.37 17.28
C ILE A 184 13.72 6.50 17.54
N THR A 185 14.51 6.90 16.53
CA THR A 185 15.95 7.18 16.68
C THR A 185 16.19 8.23 17.77
N VAL A 186 15.46 9.35 17.71
CA VAL A 186 15.56 10.44 18.69
C VAL A 186 15.12 9.98 20.08
N GLN A 187 14.01 9.25 20.18
CA GLN A 187 13.42 8.83 21.45
C GLN A 187 14.22 7.71 22.14
N THR A 188 14.81 6.80 21.37
CA THR A 188 15.48 5.60 21.91
C THR A 188 17.01 5.70 21.89
N GLY A 189 17.57 6.64 21.13
CA GLY A 189 19.01 6.71 20.86
C GLY A 189 19.54 5.61 19.94
N ILE A 190 18.66 4.74 19.40
CA ILE A 190 19.04 3.67 18.48
C ILE A 190 19.32 4.28 17.10
N GLU A 191 20.44 3.89 16.47
CA GLU A 191 20.81 4.36 15.14
C GLU A 191 19.76 3.97 14.08
N TRP A 192 19.52 4.85 13.11
CA TRP A 192 18.40 4.76 12.17
C TRP A 192 18.34 3.43 11.41
N ASN A 193 19.48 2.93 10.91
CA ASN A 193 19.52 1.64 10.20
C ASN A 193 19.19 0.47 11.13
N LYS A 194 19.59 0.55 12.41
CA LYS A 194 19.17 -0.42 13.44
C LYS A 194 17.68 -0.35 13.72
N VAL A 195 17.09 0.84 13.85
CA VAL A 195 15.62 1.00 14.00
C VAL A 195 14.90 0.34 12.83
N ARG A 196 15.36 0.59 11.59
CA ARG A 196 14.82 -0.06 10.38
C ARG A 196 14.92 -1.58 10.44
N SER A 197 16.09 -2.09 10.83
CA SER A 197 16.34 -3.53 10.97
C SER A 197 15.45 -4.16 12.05
N TYR A 198 15.33 -3.52 13.22
CA TYR A 198 14.53 -4.00 14.34
C TYR A 198 13.04 -4.08 14.00
N ILE A 199 12.49 -3.09 13.29
CA ILE A 199 11.09 -3.11 12.84
C ILE A 199 10.86 -4.25 11.83
N GLN A 200 11.76 -4.41 10.86
CA GLN A 200 11.65 -5.47 9.85
C GLN A 200 11.74 -6.86 10.46
N ASN A 201 12.73 -7.08 11.33
CA ASN A 201 12.94 -8.37 12.01
C ASN A 201 11.83 -8.65 13.02
N GLY A 202 11.40 -7.65 13.78
CA GLY A 202 10.28 -7.80 14.72
C GLY A 202 8.98 -8.18 14.01
N ARG A 203 8.67 -7.56 12.86
CA ARG A 203 7.52 -7.96 12.04
C ARG A 203 7.63 -9.40 11.53
N ARG A 204 8.81 -9.81 11.06
CA ARG A 204 9.05 -11.19 10.60
C ARG A 204 8.85 -12.19 11.74
N ASN A 205 9.39 -11.89 12.92
CA ASN A 205 9.31 -12.76 14.09
C ASN A 205 7.89 -12.85 14.65
N LEU A 206 7.13 -11.75 14.65
CA LEU A 206 5.70 -11.78 14.97
C LEU A 206 4.92 -12.71 14.05
N LYS A 207 5.17 -12.62 12.73
CA LYS A 207 4.52 -13.50 11.75
C LYS A 207 4.82 -14.97 12.05
N LEU A 208 6.10 -15.31 12.25
CA LEU A 208 6.50 -16.70 12.56
C LEU A 208 5.89 -17.21 13.87
N CYS A 209 5.82 -16.37 14.90
CA CYS A 209 5.19 -16.74 16.18
C CYS A 209 3.69 -17.01 16.01
N MET A 210 2.98 -16.15 15.25
CA MET A 210 1.56 -16.31 14.99
C MET A 210 1.27 -17.57 14.15
N GLU A 211 2.10 -17.87 13.13
CA GLU A 211 1.98 -19.08 12.31
C GLU A 211 2.20 -20.35 13.15
N LYS A 212 3.19 -20.34 14.05
CA LYS A 212 3.45 -21.48 14.95
C LYS A 212 2.26 -21.73 15.88
N LYS A 213 1.70 -20.69 16.49
CA LYS A 213 0.54 -20.83 17.38
C LYS A 213 -0.71 -21.34 16.66
N ALA A 214 -0.91 -20.90 15.42
CA ALA A 214 -2.00 -21.41 14.60
C ALA A 214 -1.83 -22.91 14.28
N ALA A 215 -0.59 -23.39 14.12
CA ALA A 215 -0.30 -24.80 13.92
C ALA A 215 -0.43 -25.64 15.22
N ASP A 216 -0.12 -25.05 16.38
CA ASP A 216 -0.22 -25.73 17.69
C ASP A 216 -1.67 -25.83 18.22
N SER A 217 -2.63 -25.14 17.56
CA SER A 217 -4.04 -25.06 17.96
C SER A 217 -4.96 -25.97 17.09
N ILE A 218 -4.36 -26.82 16.24
CA ILE A 218 -5.01 -27.85 15.40
C ILE A 218 -4.68 -29.23 15.99
#